data_AF-A0A2I1GJQ3-F1
#
_entry.id   AF-A0A2I1GJQ3-F1
#
_cell.length_a   1.000
_cell.length_b   1.000
_cell.length_c   1.000
_cell.angle_alpha   90.00
_cell.angle_beta   90.00
_cell.angle_gamma   90.00
#
_symmetry.space_group_name_H-M   'P 1'
#
loop_
_entity.id
_entity.type
_entity.pdbx_description
1 polymer ?
#
loop_
_entity_poly.entity_id
_entity_poly.type
_entity_poly.pdbx_seq_one_letter_code
_entity_poly.pdbx_strand_id
1 'polypeptide(L)'
;MDLYEILKLKPSATKDEISSSYRKLAMKYHPDKNGGVETEEWGKISKAYQILADDNSRSLYDNFGTINNSLGSNASFNSHVGGELWQSYIGNLEIGLWMLSFMDNSELENLFSTGEKERRHAIRVSSIVRYLQNKLFRSPEQDESSQFERSLREEAKKLSDEPNGKKLLSTLGKIYIDEAEAYLKKSSTVESNDFSYLMERLVLYLNIFFGYLTSLTKNKPNLEEVNKLVWKLSKSEISSIAQETCKKVLYNENRNEAESIQIAKYMCLLGKVWLEESKL
;
A
#
# COMPACT_ATOMS: atom_id res chain seq x y z
N MET A 1 -16.60 -1.71 3.45
CA MET A 1 -17.70 -2.26 4.26
C MET A 1 -17.11 -2.66 5.61
N ASP A 2 -17.65 -2.16 6.72
CA ASP A 2 -17.16 -2.49 8.06
C ASP A 2 -17.82 -3.81 8.55
N LEU A 3 -17.01 -4.78 8.98
CA LEU A 3 -17.49 -6.08 9.45
C LEU A 3 -18.31 -5.98 10.74
N TYR A 4 -17.99 -5.00 11.59
CA TYR A 4 -18.77 -4.73 12.79
C TYR A 4 -20.13 -4.16 12.42
N GLU A 5 -20.22 -3.27 11.42
CA GLU A 5 -21.50 -2.75 10.92
C GLU A 5 -22.40 -3.85 10.34
N ILE A 6 -21.83 -4.80 9.60
CA ILE A 6 -22.57 -5.97 9.08
C ILE A 6 -23.20 -6.75 10.23
N LEU A 7 -22.43 -7.00 11.29
CA LEU A 7 -22.93 -7.66 12.49
C LEU A 7 -23.69 -6.72 13.43
N LYS A 8 -23.91 -5.45 13.06
CA LYS A 8 -24.59 -4.42 13.88
C LYS A 8 -23.96 -4.24 15.26
N LEU A 9 -22.64 -4.24 15.29
CA LEU A 9 -21.79 -4.12 16.47
C LEU A 9 -20.87 -2.91 16.36
N LYS A 10 -20.26 -2.55 17.48
CA LYS A 10 -19.16 -1.58 17.52
C LYS A 10 -17.83 -2.33 17.45
N PRO A 11 -16.73 -1.69 17.01
CA PRO A 11 -15.39 -2.31 17.02
C PRO A 11 -14.94 -2.82 18.40
N SER A 12 -15.49 -2.24 19.48
CA SER A 12 -15.24 -2.66 20.86
C SER A 12 -16.03 -3.90 21.31
N ALA A 13 -16.79 -4.55 20.41
CA ALA A 13 -17.65 -5.67 20.77
C ALA A 13 -16.83 -6.87 21.25
N THR A 14 -17.30 -7.52 22.32
CA THR A 14 -16.73 -8.75 22.84
C THR A 14 -17.03 -9.94 21.92
N LYS A 15 -16.30 -11.05 22.07
CA LYS A 15 -16.61 -12.28 21.33
C LYS A 15 -18.04 -12.76 21.55
N ASP A 16 -18.54 -12.66 22.78
CA ASP A 16 -19.89 -13.08 23.11
C ASP A 16 -20.94 -12.22 22.39
N GLU A 17 -20.70 -10.92 22.25
CA GLU A 17 -21.53 -10.01 21.46
C GLU A 17 -21.48 -10.34 19.97
N ILE A 18 -20.29 -10.65 19.43
CA ILE A 18 -20.09 -11.11 18.05
C ILE A 18 -20.89 -12.38 17.76
N SER A 19 -20.72 -13.43 18.58
CA SER A 19 -21.46 -14.68 18.45
C SER A 19 -22.95 -14.54 18.72
N SER A 20 -23.36 -13.66 19.62
CA SER A 20 -24.78 -13.36 19.88
C SER A 20 -25.43 -12.67 18.69
N SER A 21 -24.77 -11.66 18.13
CA SER A 21 -25.31 -10.93 16.98
C SER A 21 -25.36 -11.78 15.72
N TYR A 22 -24.31 -12.57 15.46
CA TYR A 22 -24.31 -13.54 14.35
C TYR A 22 -25.48 -14.51 14.44
N ARG A 23 -25.73 -15.12 15.60
CA ARG A 23 -26.87 -16.04 15.79
C ARG A 23 -28.21 -15.37 15.47
N LYS A 24 -28.41 -14.13 15.94
CA LYS A 24 -29.64 -13.37 15.68
C LYS A 24 -29.83 -13.08 14.18
N LEU A 25 -28.77 -12.66 13.50
CA LEU A 25 -28.80 -12.35 12.08
C LEU A 25 -28.95 -13.63 11.24
N ALA A 26 -28.28 -14.72 11.61
CA ALA A 26 -28.42 -16.02 10.97
C ALA A 26 -29.85 -16.53 11.04
N MET A 27 -30.53 -16.42 12.19
CA MET A 27 -31.94 -16.81 12.29
C MET A 27 -32.87 -16.03 11.37
N LYS A 28 -32.46 -14.88 10.83
CA LYS A 28 -33.24 -14.04 9.92
C LYS A 28 -32.87 -14.25 8.45
N TYR A 29 -31.58 -14.48 8.16
CA TYR A 29 -31.06 -14.48 6.79
C TYR A 29 -30.61 -15.87 6.28
N HIS A 30 -30.62 -16.92 7.10
CA HIS A 30 -30.16 -18.26 6.69
C HIS A 30 -30.96 -18.82 5.49
N PRO A 31 -30.29 -19.42 4.48
CA PRO A 31 -30.94 -19.94 3.26
C PRO A 31 -32.05 -20.95 3.57
N ASP A 32 -31.87 -21.84 4.55
CA ASP A 32 -32.91 -22.80 4.99
C ASP A 32 -34.25 -22.14 5.35
N LYS A 33 -34.24 -20.89 5.81
CA LYS A 33 -35.47 -20.14 6.12
C LYS A 33 -36.02 -19.35 4.94
N ASN A 34 -35.21 -19.17 3.89
CA ASN A 34 -35.54 -18.45 2.66
C ASN A 34 -35.64 -19.40 1.46
N GLY A 35 -36.15 -20.62 1.68
CA GLY A 35 -36.40 -21.59 0.62
C GLY A 35 -35.13 -22.18 -0.03
N GLY A 36 -34.00 -22.16 0.69
CA GLY A 36 -32.71 -22.66 0.21
C GLY A 36 -31.95 -21.66 -0.67
N VAL A 37 -32.46 -20.44 -0.87
CA VAL A 37 -31.79 -19.41 -1.66
C VAL A 37 -30.85 -18.62 -0.77
N GLU A 38 -29.57 -18.61 -1.13
CA GLU A 38 -28.56 -17.78 -0.48
C GLU A 38 -28.74 -16.32 -0.88
N THR A 39 -28.89 -15.42 0.10
CA THR A 39 -28.98 -13.98 -0.16
C THR A 39 -27.61 -13.32 0.01
N GLU A 40 -27.41 -12.18 -0.66
CA GLU A 40 -26.21 -11.36 -0.52
C GLU A 40 -25.95 -11.00 0.96
N GLU A 41 -27.00 -10.65 1.70
CA GLU A 41 -26.90 -10.36 3.15
C GLU A 41 -26.42 -11.54 3.98
N TRP A 42 -26.84 -12.76 3.67
CA TRP A 42 -26.35 -13.95 4.37
C TRP A 42 -24.85 -14.15 4.16
N GLY A 43 -24.38 -14.00 2.92
CA GLY A 43 -22.95 -14.06 2.59
C GLY A 43 -22.14 -13.06 3.42
N LYS A 44 -22.59 -11.79 3.48
CA LYS A 44 -21.98 -10.74 4.31
C LYS A 44 -21.92 -11.12 5.79
N ILE A 45 -23.04 -11.57 6.36
CA ILE A 45 -23.16 -11.91 7.79
C ILE A 45 -22.26 -13.10 8.17
N SER A 46 -22.33 -14.18 7.39
CA SER A 46 -21.53 -15.40 7.59
C SER A 46 -20.05 -15.07 7.59
N LYS A 47 -19.64 -14.25 6.63
CA LYS A 47 -18.25 -13.85 6.48
C LYS A 47 -17.77 -12.89 7.56
N ALA A 48 -18.56 -11.87 7.90
CA ALA A 48 -18.21 -10.96 8.98
C ALA A 48 -17.99 -11.73 10.29
N TYR A 49 -18.81 -12.74 10.55
CA TYR A 49 -18.61 -13.64 11.68
C TYR A 49 -17.35 -14.49 11.55
N GLN A 50 -17.08 -15.09 10.38
CA GLN A 50 -15.87 -15.91 10.16
C GLN A 50 -14.58 -15.16 10.52
N ILE A 51 -14.50 -13.88 10.13
CA ILE A 51 -13.33 -13.03 10.41
C ILE A 51 -13.31 -12.56 11.86
N LEU A 52 -14.44 -12.08 12.39
CA LEU A 52 -14.50 -11.45 13.71
C LEU A 52 -14.54 -12.46 14.87
N ALA A 53 -14.94 -13.72 14.63
CA ALA A 53 -15.01 -14.76 15.65
C ALA A 53 -13.63 -15.33 16.02
N ASP A 54 -12.69 -15.36 15.07
CA ASP A 54 -11.32 -15.78 15.30
C ASP A 54 -10.47 -14.60 15.81
N ASP A 55 -9.72 -14.81 16.90
CA ASP A 55 -8.88 -13.77 17.50
C ASP A 55 -7.82 -13.24 16.54
N ASN A 56 -7.23 -14.15 15.76
CA ASN A 56 -6.12 -13.83 14.89
C ASN A 56 -6.64 -12.99 13.70
N SER A 57 -7.69 -13.49 13.05
CA SER A 57 -8.34 -12.83 11.92
C SER A 57 -8.96 -11.48 12.32
N ARG A 58 -9.58 -11.40 13.50
CA ARG A 58 -10.10 -10.15 14.06
C ARG A 58 -8.99 -9.16 14.35
N SER A 59 -7.90 -9.59 14.98
CA SER A 59 -6.75 -8.71 15.25
C SER A 59 -6.17 -8.14 13.96
N LEU A 60 -6.04 -8.96 12.91
CA LEU A 60 -5.60 -8.47 11.59
C LEU A 60 -6.61 -7.49 10.98
N TYR A 61 -7.91 -7.76 11.11
CA TYR A 61 -8.95 -6.86 10.63
C TYR A 61 -8.95 -5.52 11.38
N ASP A 62 -8.83 -5.55 12.71
CA ASP A 62 -8.82 -4.34 13.55
C ASP A 62 -7.57 -3.49 13.29
N ASN A 63 -6.42 -4.14 13.06
CA ASN A 63 -5.16 -3.45 12.80
C ASN A 63 -5.02 -2.96 11.35
N PHE A 64 -5.70 -3.60 10.39
CA PHE A 64 -5.41 -3.37 8.98
C PHE A 64 -6.62 -3.34 8.02
N GLY A 65 -7.77 -3.90 8.39
CA GLY A 65 -8.84 -4.31 7.46
C GLY A 65 -10.01 -3.34 7.23
N THR A 66 -10.04 -2.15 7.83
CA THR A 66 -11.15 -1.21 7.62
C THR A 66 -11.03 -0.44 6.30
N ILE A 67 -11.89 -0.79 5.34
CA ILE A 67 -12.25 0.04 4.18
C ILE A 67 -13.64 0.61 4.46
N ASN A 68 -13.78 1.77 5.10
CA ASN A 68 -15.11 2.39 5.15
C ASN A 68 -15.51 2.84 3.75
N ASN A 69 -16.77 2.50 3.41
CA ASN A 69 -17.37 2.75 2.11
C ASN A 69 -17.88 4.20 2.04
N SER A 70 -16.95 5.13 2.14
CA SER A 70 -17.01 6.41 1.46
C SER A 70 -15.67 6.55 0.76
N LEU A 71 -15.54 7.42 -0.22
CA LEU A 71 -14.25 7.75 -0.84
C LEU A 71 -13.26 8.44 0.16
N GLY A 72 -13.28 8.07 1.45
CA GLY A 72 -12.68 8.77 2.58
C GLY A 72 -12.31 7.91 3.80
N SER A 73 -12.07 6.60 3.68
CA SER A 73 -11.22 5.89 4.66
C SER A 73 -10.29 4.85 4.02
N ASN A 74 -9.34 5.36 3.23
CA ASN A 74 -8.18 4.63 2.73
C ASN A 74 -7.03 4.59 3.77
N ALA A 75 -7.35 4.51 5.07
CA ALA A 75 -6.49 5.03 6.14
C ALA A 75 -5.92 3.99 7.13
N SER A 76 -5.97 2.67 6.85
CA SER A 76 -5.42 1.67 7.79
C SER A 76 -4.01 1.18 7.39
N PHE A 77 -3.85 0.56 6.21
CA PHE A 77 -2.55 0.02 5.79
C PHE A 77 -1.51 1.09 5.41
N ASN A 78 -1.91 2.14 4.69
CA ASN A 78 -1.02 3.23 4.34
C ASN A 78 -0.48 3.94 5.59
N SER A 79 -1.37 4.19 6.55
CA SER A 79 -1.02 4.78 7.83
C SER A 79 -0.06 3.91 8.63
N HIS A 80 -0.23 2.58 8.58
CA HIS A 80 0.70 1.65 9.24
C HIS A 80 2.07 1.59 8.56
N VAL A 81 2.12 1.59 7.23
CA VAL A 81 3.38 1.45 6.48
C VAL A 81 4.17 2.73 6.46
N GLY A 82 3.50 3.86 6.26
CA GLY A 82 4.13 5.15 6.02
C GLY A 82 3.44 6.33 6.66
N GLY A 83 2.19 6.27 7.09
CA GLY A 83 1.47 7.49 7.49
C GLY A 83 0.85 8.23 6.30
N GLU A 84 0.07 9.27 6.59
CA GLU A 84 -0.69 10.00 5.56
C GLU A 84 0.21 10.84 4.66
N LEU A 85 1.28 11.43 5.22
CA LEU A 85 2.21 12.27 4.46
C LEU A 85 2.89 11.52 3.30
N TRP A 86 3.07 10.21 3.45
CA TRP A 86 3.71 9.37 2.43
C TRP A 86 2.80 9.05 1.24
N GLN A 87 1.49 9.28 1.34
CA GLN A 87 0.55 8.97 0.27
C GLN A 87 0.90 9.69 -1.04
N SER A 88 1.48 10.89 -0.98
CA SER A 88 1.92 11.62 -2.18
C SER A 88 3.07 10.95 -2.93
N TYR A 89 3.82 10.07 -2.27
CA TYR A 89 5.05 9.46 -2.79
C TYR A 89 4.90 7.98 -3.13
N ILE A 90 4.06 7.26 -2.38
CA ILE A 90 3.85 5.81 -2.58
C ILE A 90 2.41 5.47 -2.98
N GLY A 91 1.49 6.44 -2.88
CA GLY A 91 0.07 6.23 -3.13
C GLY A 91 -0.57 5.21 -2.20
N ASN A 92 -1.76 4.73 -2.54
CA ASN A 92 -2.43 3.68 -1.78
C ASN A 92 -1.80 2.33 -2.08
N LEU A 93 -1.28 1.64 -1.07
CA LEU A 93 -0.65 0.34 -1.24
C LEU A 93 -1.70 -0.75 -1.51
N GLU A 94 -1.47 -1.57 -2.53
CA GLU A 94 -2.34 -2.69 -2.88
C GLU A 94 -2.14 -3.86 -1.92
N ILE A 95 -1.03 -3.89 -1.16
CA ILE A 95 -0.76 -4.94 -0.18
C ILE A 95 -1.93 -5.18 0.79
N GLY A 96 -2.63 -4.10 1.18
CA GLY A 96 -3.77 -4.21 2.07
C GLY A 96 -4.96 -4.89 1.42
N LEU A 97 -5.25 -4.54 0.16
CA LEU A 97 -6.27 -5.21 -0.65
C LEU A 97 -5.88 -6.67 -0.90
N TRP A 98 -4.63 -6.92 -1.25
CA TRP A 98 -4.11 -8.27 -1.44
C TRP A 98 -4.20 -9.12 -0.17
N MET A 99 -3.91 -8.57 1.02
CA MET A 99 -4.12 -9.29 2.29
C MET A 99 -5.60 -9.61 2.52
N LEU A 100 -6.49 -8.65 2.25
CA LEU A 100 -7.93 -8.86 2.33
C LEU A 100 -8.43 -9.93 1.35
N SER A 101 -7.77 -10.12 0.21
CA SER A 101 -8.16 -11.15 -0.77
C SER A 101 -8.06 -12.59 -0.24
N PHE A 102 -7.12 -12.86 0.69
CA PHE A 102 -7.01 -14.18 1.33
C PHE A 102 -8.05 -14.44 2.39
N MET A 103 -8.81 -13.42 2.79
CA MET A 103 -9.88 -13.58 3.76
C MET A 103 -11.19 -14.06 3.08
N ASP A 104 -11.17 -14.31 1.76
CA ASP A 104 -12.15 -14.98 0.87
C ASP A 104 -13.58 -14.42 0.85
N ASN A 105 -13.86 -13.37 0.06
CA ASN A 105 -15.20 -12.73 -0.11
C ASN A 105 -15.57 -12.92 -1.59
N SER A 106 -16.60 -13.70 -1.87
CA SER A 106 -17.27 -13.72 -3.18
C SER A 106 -17.73 -12.32 -3.65
N GLU A 107 -17.95 -11.37 -2.73
CA GLU A 107 -18.31 -9.98 -3.05
C GLU A 107 -17.15 -9.05 -3.42
N LEU A 108 -15.91 -9.45 -3.16
CA LEU A 108 -14.72 -8.68 -3.51
C LEU A 108 -14.06 -9.18 -4.79
N GLU A 109 -14.66 -10.17 -5.46
CA GLU A 109 -14.16 -10.74 -6.72
C GLU A 109 -13.95 -9.64 -7.78
N ASN A 110 -14.86 -8.67 -7.87
CA ASN A 110 -14.71 -7.50 -8.74
C ASN A 110 -13.53 -6.60 -8.33
N LEU A 111 -13.30 -6.41 -7.02
CA LEU A 111 -12.21 -5.58 -6.49
C LEU A 111 -10.83 -6.24 -6.69
N PHE A 112 -10.79 -7.57 -6.73
CA PHE A 112 -9.58 -8.38 -6.97
C PHE A 112 -9.40 -8.81 -8.43
N SER A 113 -10.34 -8.46 -9.32
CA SER A 113 -10.18 -8.69 -10.75
C SER A 113 -8.90 -8.05 -11.26
N THR A 114 -8.20 -8.75 -12.15
CA THR A 114 -6.92 -8.28 -12.72
C THR A 114 -7.06 -6.89 -13.34
N GLY A 115 -8.16 -6.63 -14.04
CA GLY A 115 -8.44 -5.32 -14.64
C GLY A 115 -8.61 -4.19 -13.63
N GLU A 116 -9.32 -4.43 -12.52
CA GLU A 116 -9.47 -3.41 -11.47
C GLU A 116 -8.16 -3.15 -10.71
N LYS A 117 -7.34 -4.21 -10.52
CA LYS A 117 -6.00 -4.07 -9.94
C LYS A 117 -5.09 -3.22 -10.83
N GLU A 118 -5.06 -3.50 -12.13
CA GLU A 118 -4.29 -2.72 -13.11
C GLU A 118 -4.78 -1.27 -13.15
N ARG A 119 -6.10 -1.04 -13.11
CA ARG A 119 -6.70 0.30 -13.08
C ARG A 119 -6.26 1.10 -11.85
N ARG A 120 -6.33 0.52 -10.65
CA ARG A 120 -5.89 1.19 -9.41
C ARG A 120 -4.39 1.49 -9.43
N HIS A 121 -3.60 0.53 -9.89
CA HIS A 121 -2.17 0.71 -10.07
C HIS A 121 -1.87 1.87 -11.03
N ALA A 122 -2.53 1.92 -12.18
CA ALA A 122 -2.35 2.99 -13.17
C ALA A 122 -2.74 4.38 -12.62
N ILE A 123 -3.86 4.46 -11.89
CA ILE A 123 -4.31 5.71 -11.23
C ILE A 123 -3.26 6.17 -10.20
N ARG A 124 -2.78 5.24 -9.39
CA ARG A 124 -1.76 5.50 -8.38
C ARG A 124 -0.46 6.01 -9.00
N VAL A 125 0.07 5.32 -10.00
CA VAL A 125 1.30 5.76 -10.67
C VAL A 125 1.09 7.14 -11.30
N SER A 126 -0.06 7.37 -11.95
CA SER A 126 -0.37 8.66 -12.57
C SER A 126 -0.46 9.81 -11.55
N SER A 127 -1.04 9.58 -10.37
CA SER A 127 -1.12 10.60 -9.32
C SER A 127 0.25 10.95 -8.75
N ILE A 128 1.11 9.95 -8.50
CA ILE A 128 2.46 10.16 -7.99
C ILE A 128 3.33 10.86 -9.06
N VAL A 129 3.25 10.45 -10.33
CA VAL A 129 3.97 11.09 -11.44
C VAL A 129 3.60 12.59 -11.50
N ARG A 130 2.31 12.92 -11.47
CA ARG A 130 1.85 14.31 -11.46
C ARG A 130 2.38 15.10 -10.26
N TYR A 131 2.35 14.49 -9.07
CA TYR A 131 2.85 15.11 -7.85
C TYR A 131 4.36 15.39 -7.94
N LEU A 132 5.16 14.38 -8.30
CA LEU A 132 6.61 14.53 -8.44
C LEU A 132 6.99 15.51 -9.55
N GLN A 133 6.31 15.47 -10.70
CA GLN A 133 6.54 16.45 -11.76
C GLN A 133 6.30 17.88 -11.27
N ASN A 134 5.18 18.15 -10.59
CA ASN A 134 4.90 19.48 -10.06
C ASN A 134 5.93 19.93 -9.01
N LYS A 135 6.40 19.01 -8.16
CA LYS A 135 7.41 19.28 -7.15
C LYS A 135 8.78 19.59 -7.76
N LEU A 136 9.21 18.80 -8.75
CA LEU A 136 10.53 18.90 -9.36
C LEU A 136 10.60 20.00 -10.45
N PHE A 137 9.46 20.43 -10.99
CA PHE A 137 9.38 21.46 -12.02
C PHE A 137 9.37 22.88 -11.45
N ARG A 138 8.86 23.09 -10.23
CA ARG A 138 8.92 24.40 -9.55
C ARG A 138 10.33 24.65 -9.04
N SER A 139 11.24 25.01 -9.94
CA SER A 139 12.56 25.49 -9.55
C SER A 139 12.55 27.00 -9.33
N PRO A 140 13.25 27.46 -8.29
CA PRO A 140 13.49 28.88 -8.06
C PRO A 140 14.88 29.27 -8.66
N GLU A 141 15.18 30.55 -8.85
CA GLU A 141 16.41 31.06 -9.50
C GLU A 141 17.70 30.71 -8.70
N GLN A 142 18.91 30.96 -9.24
CA GLN A 142 20.19 30.52 -8.63
C GLN A 142 20.38 30.90 -7.14
N ASP A 143 19.78 32.00 -6.67
CA ASP A 143 19.85 32.46 -5.27
C ASP A 143 18.88 31.69 -4.34
N GLU A 144 17.90 30.99 -4.92
CA GLU A 144 16.83 30.29 -4.21
C GLU A 144 17.10 28.77 -4.04
N SER A 145 18.21 28.25 -4.58
CA SER A 145 18.62 26.84 -4.44
C SER A 145 18.79 26.41 -2.98
N SER A 146 19.32 27.29 -2.13
CA SER A 146 19.51 27.03 -0.69
C SER A 146 18.17 27.00 0.06
N GLN A 147 17.21 27.82 -0.36
CA GLN A 147 15.86 27.82 0.23
C GLN A 147 15.09 26.57 -0.19
N PHE A 148 15.23 26.16 -1.46
CA PHE A 148 14.66 24.92 -1.96
C PHE A 148 15.18 23.70 -1.19
N GLU A 149 16.49 23.56 -1.05
CA GLU A 149 17.08 22.45 -0.28
C GLU A 149 16.63 22.45 1.19
N ARG A 150 16.54 23.63 1.83
CA ARG A 150 15.99 23.75 3.19
C ARG A 150 14.55 23.25 3.24
N SER A 151 13.71 23.60 2.26
CA SER A 151 12.32 23.11 2.21
C SER A 151 12.24 21.59 2.07
N LEU A 152 13.13 20.98 1.27
CA LEU A 152 13.21 19.52 1.12
C LEU A 152 13.62 18.84 2.43
N ARG A 153 14.55 19.44 3.20
CA ARG A 153 14.98 18.93 4.51
C ARG A 153 13.87 19.02 5.55
N GLU A 154 13.15 20.14 5.61
CA GLU A 154 12.00 20.29 6.52
C GLU A 154 10.88 19.29 6.23
N GLU A 155 10.61 19.03 4.94
CA GLU A 155 9.69 18.00 4.52
C GLU A 155 10.18 16.60 4.87
N ALA A 156 11.45 16.29 4.59
CA ALA A 156 12.06 15.00 4.93
C ALA A 156 11.98 14.72 6.43
N LYS A 157 12.20 15.73 7.27
CA LYS A 157 12.06 15.61 8.72
C LYS A 157 10.65 15.20 9.13
N LYS A 158 9.62 15.88 8.62
CA LYS A 158 8.21 15.53 8.87
C LYS A 158 7.89 14.10 8.42
N LEU A 159 8.39 13.72 7.25
CA LEU A 159 8.22 12.36 6.71
C LEU A 159 8.97 11.31 7.56
N SER A 160 10.08 11.68 8.19
CA SER A 160 10.89 10.78 9.03
C SER A 160 10.19 10.41 10.35
N ASP A 161 9.34 11.31 10.85
CA ASP A 161 8.58 11.16 12.10
C ASP A 161 7.37 10.22 11.94
N GLU A 162 6.94 9.93 10.71
CA GLU A 162 5.85 9.00 10.40
C GLU A 162 6.28 7.52 10.50
N PRO A 163 5.33 6.56 10.60
CA PRO A 163 5.62 5.13 10.66
C PRO A 163 6.57 4.66 9.55
N ASN A 164 7.65 3.96 9.92
CA ASN A 164 8.74 3.56 9.03
C ASN A 164 9.37 4.69 8.18
N GLY A 165 9.14 5.96 8.52
CA GLY A 165 9.57 7.13 7.74
C GLY A 165 11.05 7.11 7.37
N LYS A 166 11.94 6.86 8.33
CA LYS A 166 13.39 6.72 8.06
C LYS A 166 13.72 5.61 7.04
N LYS A 167 13.03 4.46 7.12
CA LYS A 167 13.25 3.36 6.16
C LYS A 167 12.72 3.71 4.77
N LEU A 168 11.60 4.43 4.70
CA LEU A 168 11.00 4.91 3.46
C LEU A 168 11.89 5.98 2.79
N LEU A 169 12.38 6.96 3.55
CA LEU A 169 13.38 7.94 3.08
C LEU A 169 14.61 7.25 2.51
N SER A 170 15.16 6.28 3.25
CA SER A 170 16.34 5.52 2.78
C SER A 170 16.05 4.72 1.50
N THR A 171 14.87 4.10 1.40
CA THR A 171 14.50 3.24 0.26
C THR A 171 14.23 4.08 -0.99
N LEU A 172 13.35 5.08 -0.87
CA LEU A 172 12.98 5.95 -1.99
C LEU A 172 14.11 6.89 -2.38
N GLY A 173 14.88 7.38 -1.41
CA GLY A 173 16.04 8.24 -1.68
C GLY A 173 17.08 7.53 -2.56
N LYS A 174 17.38 6.26 -2.29
CA LYS A 174 18.25 5.44 -3.15
C LYS A 174 17.67 5.28 -4.55
N ILE A 175 16.40 4.89 -4.67
CA ILE A 175 15.75 4.72 -5.98
C ILE A 175 15.76 6.01 -6.79
N TYR A 176 15.48 7.16 -6.16
CA TYR A 176 15.49 8.46 -6.81
C TYR A 176 16.89 8.84 -7.31
N ILE A 177 17.93 8.59 -6.51
CA ILE A 177 19.32 8.79 -6.94
C ILE A 177 19.67 7.86 -8.10
N ASP A 178 19.41 6.56 -7.96
CA ASP A 178 19.80 5.55 -8.94
C ASP A 178 19.13 5.78 -10.31
N GLU A 179 17.81 6.02 -10.33
CA GLU A 179 17.06 6.27 -11.58
C GLU A 179 17.46 7.62 -12.22
N ALA A 180 17.65 8.66 -11.42
CA ALA A 180 18.08 9.97 -11.92
C ALA A 180 19.50 9.93 -12.48
N GLU A 181 20.43 9.26 -11.80
CA GLU A 181 21.79 9.10 -12.28
C GLU A 181 21.87 8.22 -13.53
N ALA A 182 21.08 7.13 -13.59
CA ALA A 182 20.97 6.29 -14.77
C ALA A 182 20.50 7.11 -15.99
N TYR A 183 19.49 7.95 -15.81
CA TYR A 183 19.02 8.88 -16.83
C TYR A 183 20.13 9.86 -17.28
N LEU A 184 20.81 10.51 -16.33
CA LEU A 184 21.86 11.49 -16.61
C LEU A 184 23.10 10.88 -17.29
N LYS A 185 23.43 9.62 -16.98
CA LYS A 185 24.58 8.91 -17.56
C LYS A 185 24.33 8.40 -18.98
N LYS A 186 23.07 8.38 -19.46
CA LYS A 186 22.68 7.86 -20.79
C LYS A 186 23.30 6.49 -21.11
N SER A 187 23.47 5.60 -20.13
CA SER A 187 23.90 4.22 -20.39
C SER A 187 22.72 3.43 -20.91
N SER A 188 22.77 3.06 -22.18
CA SER A 188 21.91 2.05 -22.80
C SER A 188 22.13 0.69 -22.13
N THR A 189 21.30 0.37 -21.15
CA THR A 189 21.00 -1.01 -20.78
C THR A 189 19.50 -1.10 -20.54
N VAL A 190 18.78 -1.39 -21.63
CA VAL A 190 17.48 -2.04 -21.55
C VAL A 190 17.75 -3.45 -21.05
N GLU A 191 17.84 -3.61 -19.73
CA GLU A 191 17.39 -4.84 -19.12
C GLU A 191 15.95 -4.57 -18.69
N SER A 192 15.02 -4.98 -19.55
CA SER A 192 13.67 -5.29 -19.14
C SER A 192 13.77 -6.40 -18.10
N ASN A 193 13.90 -6.01 -16.83
CA ASN A 193 13.62 -6.91 -15.73
C ASN A 193 12.14 -7.26 -15.83
N ASP A 194 11.93 -8.40 -16.45
CA ASP A 194 10.65 -9.00 -16.75
C ASP A 194 9.86 -9.09 -15.44
N PHE A 195 8.85 -8.23 -15.32
CA PHE A 195 7.97 -8.13 -14.16
C PHE A 195 7.34 -9.51 -13.86
N SER A 196 7.19 -10.34 -14.90
CA SER A 196 6.75 -11.73 -14.79
C SER A 196 7.65 -12.59 -13.89
N TYR A 197 8.98 -12.45 -13.99
CA TYR A 197 9.95 -13.26 -13.25
C TYR A 197 10.03 -12.88 -11.75
N LEU A 198 9.87 -11.59 -11.43
CA LEU A 198 9.73 -11.12 -10.05
C LEU A 198 8.43 -11.61 -9.43
N MET A 199 7.33 -11.60 -10.20
CA MET A 199 6.02 -12.07 -9.75
C MET A 199 6.00 -13.59 -9.52
N GLU A 200 6.65 -14.40 -10.35
CA GLU A 200 6.79 -15.85 -10.12
C GLU A 200 7.60 -16.18 -8.85
N ARG A 201 8.69 -15.45 -8.59
CA ARG A 201 9.45 -15.60 -7.34
C ARG A 201 8.65 -15.13 -6.14
N LEU A 202 7.89 -14.05 -6.26
CA LEU A 202 6.95 -13.62 -5.22
C LEU A 202 5.92 -14.72 -4.95
N VAL A 203 5.32 -15.34 -5.96
CA VAL A 203 4.37 -16.47 -5.80
C VAL A 203 5.02 -17.67 -5.11
N LEU A 204 6.27 -18.01 -5.43
CA LEU A 204 7.01 -19.08 -4.76
C LEU A 204 7.31 -18.75 -3.29
N TYR A 205 7.75 -17.51 -3.02
CA TYR A 205 7.93 -17.02 -1.65
C TYR A 205 6.60 -17.01 -0.90
N LEU A 206 5.51 -16.68 -1.57
CA LEU A 206 4.17 -16.65 -1.00
C LEU A 206 3.71 -18.05 -0.60
N ASN A 207 3.96 -19.10 -1.39
CA ASN A 207 3.59 -20.48 -1.03
C ASN A 207 4.38 -21.01 0.19
N ILE A 208 5.68 -20.73 0.27
CA ILE A 208 6.51 -21.07 1.44
C ILE A 208 6.06 -20.23 2.65
N PHE A 209 5.73 -18.97 2.41
CA PHE A 209 5.18 -18.05 3.39
C PHE A 209 3.78 -18.45 3.86
N PHE A 210 2.94 -19.07 3.02
CA PHE A 210 1.67 -19.67 3.42
C PHE A 210 1.88 -20.86 4.34
N GLY A 211 2.89 -21.70 4.08
CA GLY A 211 3.34 -22.72 5.03
C GLY A 211 3.75 -22.13 6.38
N TYR A 212 4.39 -20.95 6.37
CA TYR A 212 4.77 -20.22 7.58
C TYR A 212 3.57 -19.56 8.28
N LEU A 213 2.68 -18.86 7.56
CA LEU A 213 1.50 -18.19 8.09
C LEU A 213 0.49 -19.20 8.65
N THR A 214 0.27 -20.33 7.96
CA THR A 214 -0.57 -21.43 8.47
C THR A 214 0.05 -22.13 9.69
N SER A 215 1.39 -22.11 9.83
CA SER A 215 2.06 -22.53 11.07
C SER A 215 1.93 -21.49 12.19
N LEU A 216 1.94 -20.20 11.83
CA LEU A 216 1.76 -19.08 12.75
C LEU A 216 0.33 -18.97 13.27
N THR A 217 -0.69 -19.41 12.51
CA THR A 217 -2.09 -19.43 12.94
C THR A 217 -2.45 -20.62 13.81
N LYS A 218 -1.62 -21.68 13.85
CA LYS A 218 -1.71 -22.75 14.87
C LYS A 218 -1.29 -22.26 16.26
N ASN A 219 -0.49 -21.19 16.32
CA ASN A 219 -0.22 -20.40 17.52
C ASN A 219 -0.91 -19.02 17.37
N LYS A 220 -0.92 -18.16 18.39
CA LYS A 220 -1.29 -16.75 18.17
C LYS A 220 -0.15 -16.10 17.35
N PRO A 221 -0.41 -15.51 16.17
CA PRO A 221 0.63 -14.87 15.39
C PRO A 221 1.21 -13.72 16.21
N ASN A 222 2.53 -13.71 16.36
CA ASN A 222 3.22 -12.61 17.00
C ASN A 222 3.03 -11.35 16.14
N LEU A 223 2.38 -10.32 16.70
CA LEU A 223 2.09 -9.06 16.01
C LEU A 223 3.35 -8.43 15.41
N GLU A 224 4.52 -8.62 16.04
CA GLU A 224 5.78 -8.11 15.52
C GLU A 224 6.24 -8.84 14.23
N GLU A 225 6.00 -10.15 14.12
CA GLU A 225 6.33 -10.92 12.92
C GLU A 225 5.41 -10.56 11.76
N VAL A 226 4.12 -10.35 12.04
CA VAL A 226 3.15 -9.83 11.07
C VAL A 226 3.59 -8.46 10.57
N ASN A 227 3.97 -7.54 11.46
CA ASN A 227 4.43 -6.20 11.07
C ASN A 227 5.70 -6.25 10.21
N LYS A 228 6.66 -7.13 10.56
CA LYS A 228 7.89 -7.33 9.76
C LYS A 228 7.57 -7.81 8.35
N LEU A 229 6.62 -8.73 8.21
CA LEU A 229 6.17 -9.21 6.92
C LEU A 229 5.44 -8.13 6.12
N VAL A 230 4.46 -7.46 6.74
CA VAL A 230 3.69 -6.37 6.11
C VAL A 230 4.68 -5.37 5.52
N TRP A 231 5.63 -4.91 6.33
CA TRP A 231 6.71 -4.04 5.87
C TRP A 231 7.51 -4.63 4.70
N LYS A 232 7.93 -5.90 4.76
CA LYS A 232 8.71 -6.54 3.70
C LYS A 232 7.95 -6.58 2.37
N LEU A 233 6.67 -6.92 2.40
CA LEU A 233 5.82 -6.99 1.21
C LEU A 233 5.52 -5.60 0.67
N SER A 234 5.13 -4.65 1.55
CA SER A 234 4.95 -3.24 1.19
C SER A 234 6.21 -2.66 0.57
N LYS A 235 7.40 -2.97 1.10
CA LYS A 235 8.67 -2.48 0.56
C LYS A 235 8.88 -2.89 -0.90
N SER A 236 8.54 -4.14 -1.26
CA SER A 236 8.65 -4.60 -2.66
C SER A 236 7.72 -3.80 -3.58
N GLU A 237 6.48 -3.62 -3.16
CA GLU A 237 5.50 -2.82 -3.89
C GLU A 237 5.94 -1.35 -4.02
N ILE A 238 6.38 -0.73 -2.93
CA ILE A 238 6.87 0.65 -2.88
C ILE A 238 8.05 0.84 -3.84
N SER A 239 9.03 -0.07 -3.81
CA SER A 239 10.18 0.01 -4.72
C SER A 239 9.76 -0.05 -6.18
N SER A 240 8.85 -0.96 -6.54
CA SER A 240 8.34 -1.10 -7.90
C SER A 240 7.62 0.17 -8.39
N ILE A 241 6.73 0.72 -7.57
CA ILE A 241 6.00 1.96 -7.89
C ILE A 241 6.96 3.12 -8.06
N ALA A 242 7.93 3.25 -7.16
CA ALA A 242 8.89 4.34 -7.19
C ALA A 242 9.73 4.28 -8.47
N GLN A 243 10.24 3.10 -8.85
CA GLN A 243 11.00 2.92 -10.10
C GLN A 243 10.16 3.25 -11.33
N GLU A 244 8.94 2.73 -11.43
CA GLU A 244 8.06 3.02 -12.56
C GLU A 244 7.70 4.51 -12.65
N THR A 245 7.42 5.13 -11.50
CA THR A 245 7.12 6.56 -11.40
C THR A 245 8.33 7.38 -11.84
N CYS A 246 9.54 7.08 -11.36
CA CYS A 246 10.77 7.75 -11.79
C CYS A 246 10.94 7.67 -13.31
N LYS A 247 10.77 6.48 -13.90
CA LYS A 247 10.86 6.30 -15.35
C LYS A 247 9.84 7.17 -16.09
N LYS A 248 8.57 7.19 -15.66
CA LYS A 248 7.53 8.03 -16.27
C LYS A 248 7.77 9.54 -16.06
N VAL A 249 8.40 9.93 -14.96
CA VAL A 249 8.77 11.33 -14.70
C VAL A 249 9.92 11.78 -15.61
N LEU A 250 10.94 10.93 -15.77
CA LEU A 250 12.19 11.24 -16.48
C LEU A 250 12.09 11.07 -18.01
N TYR A 251 11.41 10.03 -18.48
CA TYR A 251 11.27 9.69 -19.91
C TYR A 251 9.94 10.18 -20.50
N ASN A 252 9.51 11.39 -20.16
CA ASN A 252 8.29 11.97 -20.73
C ASN A 252 8.56 12.49 -22.15
N GLU A 253 8.02 11.81 -23.16
CA GLU A 253 8.21 12.13 -24.59
C GLU A 253 7.69 13.52 -25.00
N ASN A 254 6.77 14.10 -24.23
CA ASN A 254 6.21 15.42 -24.51
C ASN A 254 7.06 16.58 -23.95
N ARG A 255 8.22 16.29 -23.35
CA ARG A 255 9.08 17.25 -22.64
C ARG A 255 10.40 17.46 -23.38
N ASN A 256 10.94 18.68 -23.35
CA ASN A 256 12.27 18.95 -23.90
C ASN A 256 13.38 18.33 -23.04
N GLU A 257 14.53 18.04 -23.67
CA GLU A 257 15.65 17.35 -23.01
C GLU A 257 16.24 18.17 -21.84
N ALA A 258 16.29 19.49 -21.96
CA ALA A 258 16.84 20.37 -20.92
C ALA A 258 16.01 20.30 -19.62
N GLU A 259 14.69 20.32 -19.73
CA GLU A 259 13.76 20.16 -18.61
C GLU A 259 13.88 18.76 -17.98
N SER A 260 14.01 17.71 -18.79
CA SER A 260 14.19 16.35 -18.27
C SER A 260 15.51 16.19 -17.50
N ILE A 261 16.61 16.77 -18.01
CA ILE A 261 17.90 16.82 -17.32
C ILE A 261 17.77 17.59 -16.00
N GLN A 262 17.05 18.71 -15.99
CA GLN A 262 16.83 19.51 -14.79
C GLN A 262 16.03 18.72 -13.73
N ILE A 263 14.95 18.05 -14.14
CA ILE A 263 14.17 17.17 -13.26
C ILE A 263 15.04 16.04 -12.69
N ALA A 264 15.89 15.42 -13.50
CA ALA A 264 16.79 14.38 -13.02
C ALA A 264 17.75 14.92 -11.95
N LYS A 265 18.33 16.12 -12.14
CA LYS A 265 19.18 16.77 -11.13
C LYS A 265 18.43 17.02 -9.81
N TYR A 266 17.20 17.52 -9.86
CA TYR A 266 16.41 17.76 -8.64
C TYR A 266 15.93 16.47 -7.99
N MET A 267 15.60 15.43 -8.77
CA MET A 267 15.27 14.12 -8.22
C MET A 267 16.47 13.51 -7.48
N CYS A 268 17.67 13.66 -8.04
CA CYS A 268 18.91 13.27 -7.37
C CYS A 268 19.14 14.06 -6.06
N LEU A 269 18.92 15.38 -6.08
CA LEU A 269 19.02 16.22 -4.87
C LEU A 269 18.01 15.79 -3.80
N LEU A 270 16.74 15.59 -4.18
CA LEU A 270 15.68 15.10 -3.30
C LEU A 270 16.09 13.76 -2.65
N GLY A 271 16.58 12.83 -3.46
CA GLY A 271 17.03 11.53 -2.97
C GLY A 271 18.22 11.61 -2.01
N LYS A 272 19.17 12.53 -2.24
CA LYS A 272 20.31 12.78 -1.33
C LYS A 272 19.84 13.35 0.01
N VAL A 273 18.99 14.38 -0.01
CA VAL A 273 18.41 14.98 1.21
C VAL A 273 17.68 13.92 2.03
N TRP A 274 16.87 13.07 1.38
CA TRP A 274 16.17 11.99 2.06
C TRP A 274 17.11 10.94 2.64
N LEU A 275 18.15 10.56 1.89
CA LEU A 275 19.12 9.57 2.36
C LEU A 275 19.94 10.10 3.55
N GLU A 276 20.23 11.39 3.60
CA GLU A 276 20.87 12.05 4.74
C GLU A 276 19.94 12.06 5.96
N GLU A 277 18.71 12.57 5.80
CA GLU A 277 17.73 12.65 6.88
C GLU A 277 17.38 11.26 7.45
N SER A 278 17.41 10.21 6.62
CA SER A 278 17.16 8.84 7.08
C SER A 278 18.17 8.30 8.10
N LYS A 279 19.34 8.95 8.23
CA LYS A 279 20.44 8.52 9.11
C LYS A 279 20.51 9.32 10.42
N LEU A 280 19.85 10.48 10.48
CA LEU A 280 19.69 11.28 11.69
C LEU A 280 18.65 10.62 12.61
#